data_AF-A0A377CYM5-F1
#
_entry.id   AF-A0A377CYM5-F1
#
_cell.length_a   1.000
_cell.length_b   1.000
_cell.length_c   1.000
_cell.angle_alpha   90.00
_cell.angle_beta   90.00
_cell.angle_gamma   90.00
#
_symmetry.space_group_name_H-M   'P 1'
#
loop_
_entity.id
_entity.type
_entity.pdbx_description
1 polymer ?
#
loop_
_entity_poly.entity_id
_entity_poly.type
_entity_poly.pdbx_seq_one_letter_code
_entity_poly.pdbx_strand_id
1 'polypeptide(L)'
;MDIIFYHPTFDTQWWIEALRKAIPQARVRAWKSGDNDSADYALVWHPPVEMLAGRDLKAVFALGAGVDSILSKLQAHPEMLKPSVPLFRLEDTGMGEQMQEYAVSQVLHWFRRFDDYRIQQNSSHWQPLPEYHREDFTIGILGAGVLGSKVAQSLQTWRFPLRCWSRTRKSWPGVQSFAGREELSAFLSQCRVLINLLPNTPETVGIINQQLIEKLPDGAYLLNLARGVHVVEDDLLAALDSGKVKGAMLDVFNREPLPPGKSALATS
;
A
#
# COMPACT_ATOMS: atom_id res chain seq x y z
N MET A 1 19.53 25.68 10.81
CA MET A 1 19.50 24.22 11.02
C MET A 1 20.19 23.54 9.85
N ASP A 2 20.78 22.37 10.06
CA ASP A 2 21.45 21.57 9.04
C ASP A 2 20.60 20.36 8.66
N ILE A 3 20.37 20.17 7.36
CA ILE A 3 19.56 19.07 6.83
C ILE A 3 20.41 18.26 5.86
N ILE A 4 20.48 16.95 6.10
CA ILE A 4 21.07 15.99 5.17
C ILE A 4 19.98 15.25 4.39
N PHE A 5 20.15 15.15 3.08
CA PHE A 5 19.21 14.50 2.17
C PHE A 5 19.86 13.30 1.49
N TYR A 6 19.15 12.18 1.42
CA TYR A 6 19.55 11.01 0.66
C TYR A 6 18.33 10.30 0.05
N HIS A 7 18.38 10.08 -1.26
CA HIS A 7 17.46 9.23 -2.00
C HIS A 7 18.22 8.54 -3.13
N PRO A 8 18.04 7.22 -3.37
CA PRO A 8 18.80 6.50 -4.39
C PRO A 8 18.48 6.91 -5.83
N THR A 9 17.26 7.39 -6.08
CA THR A 9 16.75 7.62 -7.46
C THR A 9 16.08 8.97 -7.71
N PHE A 10 15.84 9.79 -6.69
CA PHE A 10 15.14 11.08 -6.89
C PHE A 10 16.13 12.12 -7.40
N ASP A 11 15.60 13.15 -8.07
CA ASP A 11 16.36 14.35 -8.42
C ASP A 11 16.79 15.07 -7.13
N THR A 12 18.02 14.78 -6.71
CA THR A 12 18.60 15.30 -5.48
C THR A 12 18.73 16.82 -5.51
N GLN A 13 19.06 17.40 -6.67
CA GLN A 13 19.28 18.84 -6.79
C GLN A 13 17.97 19.60 -6.65
N TRP A 14 16.92 19.12 -7.33
CA TRP A 14 15.58 19.68 -7.19
C TRP A 14 15.10 19.66 -5.73
N TRP A 15 15.26 18.55 -5.02
CA TRP A 15 14.85 18.44 -3.62
C TRP A 15 15.60 19.40 -2.70
N ILE A 16 16.92 19.53 -2.87
CA ILE A 16 17.72 20.47 -2.08
C ILE A 16 17.26 21.91 -2.30
N GLU A 17 17.01 22.31 -3.54
CA GLU A 17 16.53 23.65 -3.87
C GLU A 17 15.12 23.91 -3.34
N ALA A 18 14.21 22.94 -3.47
CA ALA A 18 12.86 23.01 -2.94
C ALA A 18 12.86 23.15 -1.41
N LEU A 19 13.67 22.36 -0.71
CA LEU A 19 13.82 22.43 0.75
C LEU A 19 14.39 23.79 1.21
N ARG A 20 15.37 24.34 0.49
CA ARG A 20 15.93 25.67 0.77
C ARG A 20 14.88 26.77 0.55
N LYS A 21 14.04 26.66 -0.48
CA LYS A 21 12.94 27.61 -0.72
C LYS A 21 11.87 27.54 0.38
N ALA A 22 11.50 26.33 0.79
CA ALA A 22 10.50 26.10 1.84
C ALA A 22 11.00 26.45 3.24
N ILE A 23 12.32 26.31 3.49
CA ILE A 23 12.96 26.56 4.78
C ILE A 23 14.22 27.41 4.56
N PRO A 24 14.08 28.74 4.31
CA PRO A 24 15.20 29.60 3.90
C PRO A 24 16.38 29.66 4.87
N GLN A 25 16.14 29.41 6.15
CA GLN A 25 17.14 29.37 7.22
C GLN A 25 17.87 28.02 7.36
N ALA A 26 17.49 27.01 6.57
CA ALA A 26 18.13 25.70 6.58
C ALA A 26 19.31 25.62 5.61
N ARG A 27 20.41 25.04 6.08
CA ARG A 27 21.51 24.59 5.24
C ARG A 27 21.23 23.15 4.84
N VAL A 28 20.88 22.95 3.58
CA VAL A 28 20.52 21.64 3.05
C VAL A 28 21.66 21.12 2.18
N ARG A 29 22.08 19.86 2.38
CA ARG A 29 23.12 19.20 1.57
C ARG A 29 22.74 17.76 1.24
N ALA A 30 23.23 17.27 0.10
CA ALA A 30 23.20 15.85 -0.21
C ALA A 30 24.21 15.13 0.68
N TRP A 31 23.78 14.09 1.39
CA TRP A 31 24.72 13.23 2.11
C TRP A 31 25.50 12.37 1.13
N LYS A 32 26.78 12.15 1.42
CA LYS A 32 27.69 11.25 0.70
C LYS A 32 28.48 10.42 1.71
N SER A 33 28.97 9.25 1.31
CA SER A 33 29.85 8.45 2.17
C SER A 33 31.06 9.29 2.61
N GLY A 34 31.42 9.19 3.89
CA GLY A 34 32.41 10.03 4.55
C GLY A 34 31.90 11.35 5.13
N ASP A 35 30.67 11.79 4.82
CA ASP A 35 30.06 12.98 5.42
C ASP A 35 29.65 12.69 6.87
N ASN A 36 30.50 13.18 7.78
CA ASN A 36 30.33 13.11 9.24
C ASN A 36 30.04 14.49 9.86
N ASP A 37 29.82 15.53 9.05
CA ASP A 37 29.51 16.87 9.54
C ASP A 37 28.17 16.87 10.29
N SER A 38 28.01 17.77 11.27
CA SER A 38 26.78 17.85 12.06
C SER A 38 25.52 18.03 11.18
N ALA A 39 24.42 17.44 11.64
CA ALA A 39 23.11 17.58 11.03
C ALA A 39 22.04 17.64 12.13
N ASP A 40 21.03 18.48 11.94
CA ASP A 40 19.84 18.54 12.80
C ASP A 40 18.77 17.54 12.34
N TYR A 41 18.56 17.41 11.03
CA TYR A 41 17.52 16.56 10.44
C TYR A 41 18.05 15.73 9.28
N ALA A 42 17.48 14.54 9.08
CA ALA A 42 17.77 13.69 7.93
C ALA A 42 16.50 13.35 7.15
N LEU A 43 16.53 13.53 5.83
CA LEU A 43 15.48 13.10 4.89
C LEU A 43 16.03 11.91 4.09
N VAL A 44 15.38 10.76 4.21
CA VAL A 44 15.98 9.48 3.76
C VAL A 44 15.01 8.56 3.02
N TRP A 45 15.53 7.85 2.02
CA TRP A 45 14.96 6.62 1.48
C TRP A 45 16.06 5.59 1.28
N HIS A 46 15.86 4.36 1.76
CA HIS A 46 16.90 3.31 1.80
C HIS A 46 18.30 3.80 2.25
N PRO A 47 18.42 4.48 3.41
CA PRO A 47 19.68 5.10 3.82
C PRO A 47 20.78 4.05 4.05
N PRO A 48 22.05 4.38 3.75
CA PRO A 48 23.19 3.64 4.28
C PRO A 48 23.24 3.75 5.81
N VAL A 49 23.74 2.71 6.49
CA VAL A 49 23.88 2.73 7.95
C VAL A 49 24.78 3.87 8.40
N GLU A 50 25.89 4.07 7.67
CA GLU A 50 26.88 5.15 7.86
C GLU A 50 26.23 6.54 7.94
N MET A 51 25.15 6.79 7.19
CA MET A 51 24.50 8.10 7.17
C MET A 51 23.91 8.50 8.51
N LEU A 52 23.38 7.54 9.27
CA LEU A 52 22.58 7.81 10.48
C LEU A 52 23.30 7.40 11.76
N ALA A 53 24.17 6.38 11.69
CA ALA A 53 24.83 5.80 12.85
C ALA A 53 25.57 6.86 13.67
N GLY A 54 25.38 6.82 15.00
CA GLY A 54 26.02 7.73 15.95
C GLY A 54 25.46 9.15 16.02
N ARG A 55 24.63 9.59 15.07
CA ARG A 55 24.09 10.97 15.04
C ARG A 55 22.95 11.16 16.05
N ASP A 56 23.01 12.25 16.82
CA ASP A 56 21.90 12.72 17.68
C ASP A 56 21.00 13.70 16.90
N LEU A 57 20.32 13.17 15.88
CA LEU A 57 19.40 13.95 15.05
C LEU A 57 18.17 14.39 15.85
N LYS A 58 17.63 15.56 15.54
CA LYS A 58 16.35 16.03 16.08
C LYS A 58 15.17 15.24 15.51
N ALA A 59 15.25 14.80 14.25
CA ALA A 59 14.31 13.87 13.65
C ALA A 59 14.85 13.26 12.35
N VAL A 60 14.30 12.10 11.97
CA VAL A 60 14.44 11.49 10.66
C VAL A 60 13.09 11.47 9.95
N PHE A 61 13.07 11.88 8.68
CA PHE A 61 11.89 11.81 7.81
C PHE A 61 12.14 10.78 6.71
N ALA A 62 11.43 9.66 6.77
CA ALA A 62 11.39 8.70 5.68
C ALA A 62 10.57 9.28 4.51
N LEU A 63 11.15 9.30 3.30
CA LEU A 63 10.56 9.86 2.09
C LEU A 63 9.57 8.89 1.42
N GLY A 64 8.62 8.36 2.21
CA GLY A 64 7.54 7.51 1.73
C GLY A 64 6.52 7.18 2.81
N ALA A 65 5.39 6.60 2.40
CA ALA A 65 4.33 6.19 3.33
C ALA A 65 4.69 4.96 4.17
N GLY A 66 5.50 4.03 3.63
CA GLY A 66 5.95 2.86 4.36
C GLY A 66 7.35 3.05 4.93
N VAL A 67 7.56 2.49 6.12
CA VAL A 67 8.82 2.53 6.87
C VAL A 67 9.41 1.13 7.07
N ASP A 68 8.87 0.13 6.39
CA ASP A 68 9.27 -1.27 6.57
C ASP A 68 10.76 -1.50 6.26
N SER A 69 11.28 -0.88 5.21
CA SER A 69 12.69 -1.01 4.83
C SER A 69 13.67 -0.41 5.86
N ILE A 70 13.35 0.76 6.43
CA ILE A 70 14.22 1.39 7.44
C ILE A 70 14.10 0.68 8.78
N LEU A 71 12.92 0.20 9.16
CA LEU A 71 12.73 -0.56 10.40
C LEU A 71 13.40 -1.94 10.33
N SER A 72 13.30 -2.65 9.20
CA SER A 72 14.02 -3.90 8.99
C SER A 72 15.53 -3.70 9.06
N LYS A 73 16.05 -2.63 8.44
CA LYS A 73 17.48 -2.28 8.52
C LYS A 73 17.89 -1.90 9.95
N LEU A 74 17.06 -1.17 10.70
CA LEU A 74 17.33 -0.83 12.10
C LEU A 74 17.32 -2.07 13.00
N GLN A 75 16.48 -3.07 12.71
CA GLN A 75 16.49 -4.34 13.43
C GLN A 75 17.82 -5.10 13.21
N ALA A 76 18.36 -5.07 11.98
CA ALA A 76 19.65 -5.68 11.65
C ALA A 76 20.85 -4.86 12.13
N HIS A 77 20.68 -3.53 12.24
CA HIS A 77 21.70 -2.55 12.61
C HIS A 77 21.16 -1.60 13.68
N PRO A 78 21.04 -2.03 14.95
CA PRO A 78 20.50 -1.20 16.03
C PRO A 78 21.29 0.09 16.27
N GLU A 79 22.57 0.11 15.91
CA GLU A 79 23.46 1.26 15.97
C GLU A 79 23.12 2.36 14.95
N MET A 80 22.34 2.03 13.91
CA MET A 80 22.01 2.95 12.82
C MET A 80 21.21 4.17 13.30
N LEU A 81 20.29 4.00 14.25
CA LEU A 81 19.44 5.10 14.71
C LEU A 81 19.19 4.99 16.21
N LYS A 82 19.59 6.04 16.95
CA LYS A 82 19.40 6.09 18.39
C LYS A 82 17.91 6.11 18.75
N PRO A 83 17.47 5.41 19.82
CA PRO A 83 16.07 5.40 20.24
C PRO A 83 15.49 6.78 20.59
N SER A 84 16.35 7.76 20.92
CA SER A 84 15.96 9.15 21.18
C SER A 84 15.55 9.92 19.93
N VAL A 85 15.88 9.44 18.73
CA VAL A 85 15.62 10.14 17.47
C VAL A 85 14.22 9.78 16.98
N PRO A 86 13.28 10.74 16.91
CA PRO A 86 11.95 10.46 16.39
C PRO A 86 11.99 10.21 14.88
N LEU A 87 11.31 9.14 14.45
CA LEU A 87 11.14 8.76 13.05
C LEU A 87 9.75 9.14 12.55
N PHE A 88 9.71 9.96 11.51
CA PHE A 88 8.50 10.36 10.79
C PHE A 88 8.46 9.73 9.41
N ARG A 89 7.26 9.62 8.86
CA ARG A 89 6.98 9.17 7.50
C ARG A 89 6.09 10.19 6.80
N LEU A 90 5.97 10.10 5.49
CA LEU A 90 5.01 10.93 4.76
C LEU A 90 3.58 10.44 5.04
N GLU A 91 2.73 11.35 5.52
CA GLU A 91 1.31 11.09 5.77
C GLU A 91 0.46 11.84 4.74
N ASP A 92 -0.30 11.09 3.95
CA ASP A 92 -1.07 11.62 2.82
C ASP A 92 -0.17 12.29 1.78
N THR A 93 0.16 13.58 1.92
CA THR A 93 0.97 14.36 0.96
C THR A 93 0.56 14.17 -0.51
N GLY A 94 -0.74 13.94 -0.77
CA GLY A 94 -1.29 13.68 -2.11
C GLY A 94 -1.37 12.19 -2.48
N MET A 95 -0.83 11.27 -1.68
CA MET A 95 -0.98 9.83 -1.88
C MET A 95 -2.40 9.36 -1.58
N GLY A 96 -3.14 10.05 -0.70
CA GLY A 96 -4.53 9.72 -0.41
C GLY A 96 -5.42 9.81 -1.65
N GLU A 97 -5.28 10.89 -2.42
CA GLU A 97 -6.02 11.10 -3.68
C GLU A 97 -5.63 10.07 -4.74
N GLN A 98 -4.34 9.83 -4.95
CA GLN A 98 -3.87 8.79 -5.89
C GLN A 98 -4.44 7.40 -5.56
N MET A 99 -4.51 7.04 -4.28
CA MET A 99 -5.13 5.78 -3.84
C MET A 99 -6.63 5.75 -4.10
N GLN A 100 -7.33 6.90 -3.98
CA GLN A 100 -8.75 7.01 -4.32
C GLN A 100 -8.95 6.82 -5.82
N GLU A 101 -8.16 7.50 -6.65
CA GLU A 101 -8.23 7.40 -8.12
C GLU A 101 -8.07 5.95 -8.56
N TYR A 102 -7.03 5.28 -8.06
CA TYR A 102 -6.74 3.87 -8.38
C TYR A 102 -7.90 2.97 -7.94
N ALA A 103 -8.32 3.05 -6.68
CA ALA A 103 -9.33 2.18 -6.13
C ALA A 103 -10.72 2.41 -6.75
N VAL A 104 -11.14 3.66 -6.92
CA VAL A 104 -12.43 4.00 -7.55
C VAL A 104 -12.46 3.52 -8.98
N SER A 105 -11.39 3.81 -9.76
CA SER A 105 -11.30 3.39 -11.15
C SER A 105 -11.48 1.87 -11.28
N GLN A 106 -10.70 1.08 -10.54
CA GLN A 106 -10.71 -0.36 -10.70
C GLN A 106 -11.96 -1.02 -10.11
N VAL A 107 -12.47 -0.53 -8.99
CA VAL A 107 -13.73 -1.03 -8.42
C VAL A 107 -14.87 -0.82 -9.40
N LEU A 108 -14.98 0.37 -10.01
CA LEU A 108 -16.01 0.64 -11.00
C LEU A 108 -15.81 -0.20 -12.27
N HIS A 109 -14.55 -0.41 -12.69
CA HIS A 109 -14.22 -1.27 -13.82
C HIS A 109 -14.80 -2.68 -13.65
N TRP A 110 -14.51 -3.34 -12.52
CA TRP A 110 -15.04 -4.68 -12.21
C TRP A 110 -16.54 -4.68 -11.97
N PHE A 111 -17.07 -3.68 -11.27
CA PHE A 111 -18.51 -3.56 -11.02
C PHE A 111 -19.31 -3.41 -12.34
N ARG A 112 -18.74 -2.73 -13.34
CA ARG A 112 -19.33 -2.54 -14.67
C ARG A 112 -18.96 -3.64 -15.67
N ARG A 113 -18.27 -4.69 -15.22
CA ARG A 113 -17.92 -5.89 -16.00
C ARG A 113 -17.08 -5.57 -17.24
N PHE A 114 -16.24 -4.54 -17.18
CA PHE A 114 -15.39 -4.15 -18.32
C PHE A 114 -14.35 -5.23 -18.67
N ASP A 115 -13.93 -6.02 -17.69
CA ASP A 115 -13.16 -7.25 -17.83
C ASP A 115 -13.90 -8.27 -18.71
N ASP A 116 -15.16 -8.58 -18.40
CA ASP A 116 -15.94 -9.53 -19.19
C ASP A 116 -16.18 -9.00 -20.63
N TYR A 117 -16.52 -7.72 -20.77
CA TYR A 117 -16.71 -7.10 -22.09
C TYR A 117 -15.43 -7.07 -22.92
N ARG A 118 -14.26 -6.92 -22.29
CA ARG A 118 -12.98 -7.02 -22.99
C ARG A 118 -12.75 -8.41 -23.56
N ILE A 119 -13.10 -9.46 -22.82
CA ILE A 119 -13.00 -10.85 -23.30
C ILE A 119 -13.94 -11.07 -24.49
N GLN A 120 -15.18 -10.59 -24.43
CA GLN A 120 -16.11 -10.66 -25.57
C GLN A 120 -15.58 -9.89 -26.79
N GLN A 121 -15.03 -8.69 -26.57
CA GLN A 121 -14.47 -7.87 -27.64
C GLN A 121 -13.32 -8.59 -28.37
N ASN A 122 -12.46 -9.32 -27.64
CA ASN A 122 -11.36 -10.10 -28.23
C ASN A 122 -11.84 -11.18 -29.21
N SER A 123 -13.08 -11.67 -29.03
CA SER A 123 -13.71 -12.64 -29.94
C SER A 123 -14.71 -11.99 -30.90
N SER A 124 -14.73 -10.65 -30.99
CA SER A 124 -15.73 -9.88 -31.76
C SER A 124 -17.17 -10.29 -31.44
N HIS A 125 -17.40 -10.71 -30.19
CA HIS A 125 -18.71 -11.15 -29.72
C HIS A 125 -19.46 -9.99 -29.08
N TRP A 126 -20.73 -9.81 -29.45
CA TRP A 126 -21.60 -8.79 -28.90
C TRP A 126 -22.68 -9.44 -28.03
N GLN A 127 -22.57 -9.31 -26.71
CA GLN A 127 -23.56 -9.82 -25.77
C GLN A 127 -23.67 -8.94 -24.53
N PRO A 128 -24.77 -8.18 -24.36
CA PRO A 128 -25.06 -7.51 -23.10
C PRO A 128 -25.08 -8.53 -21.94
N LEU A 129 -24.44 -8.16 -20.83
CA LEU A 129 -24.36 -8.99 -19.63
C LEU A 129 -25.29 -8.47 -18.54
N PRO A 130 -25.81 -9.35 -17.67
CA PRO A 130 -26.50 -8.92 -16.45
C PRO A 130 -25.63 -7.96 -15.63
N GLU A 131 -26.23 -6.88 -15.16
CA GLU A 131 -25.56 -5.95 -14.25
C GLU A 131 -25.32 -6.58 -12.89
N TYR A 132 -24.29 -6.11 -12.17
CA TYR A 132 -24.13 -6.42 -10.76
C TYR A 132 -24.93 -5.45 -9.90
N HIS A 133 -25.40 -5.93 -8.75
CA HIS A 133 -26.05 -5.12 -7.74
C HIS A 133 -25.08 -4.80 -6.60
N ARG A 134 -25.26 -3.64 -5.96
CA ARG A 134 -24.36 -3.15 -4.90
C ARG A 134 -24.40 -4.00 -3.64
N GLU A 135 -25.55 -4.60 -3.34
CA GLU A 135 -25.71 -5.51 -2.20
C GLU A 135 -24.77 -6.72 -2.29
N ASP A 136 -24.50 -7.21 -3.49
CA ASP A 136 -23.57 -8.32 -3.78
C ASP A 136 -22.12 -7.85 -4.01
N PHE A 137 -21.85 -6.55 -3.83
CA PHE A 137 -20.57 -5.91 -4.17
C PHE A 137 -19.95 -5.17 -2.97
N THR A 138 -20.04 -5.79 -1.80
CA THR A 138 -19.43 -5.26 -0.58
C THR A 138 -17.91 -5.17 -0.72
N ILE A 139 -17.34 -4.03 -0.35
CA ILE A 139 -15.90 -3.75 -0.43
C ILE A 139 -15.28 -3.79 0.96
N GLY A 140 -14.28 -4.67 1.12
CA GLY A 140 -13.48 -4.78 2.33
C GLY A 140 -12.11 -4.15 2.17
N ILE A 141 -11.74 -3.30 3.14
CA ILE A 141 -10.43 -2.63 3.17
C ILE A 141 -9.59 -3.21 4.31
N LEU A 142 -8.54 -3.96 3.98
CA LEU A 142 -7.50 -4.38 4.92
C LEU A 142 -6.57 -3.20 5.20
N GLY A 143 -6.59 -2.68 6.42
CA GLY A 143 -5.79 -1.51 6.81
C GLY A 143 -6.61 -0.23 6.84
N ALA A 144 -7.16 0.09 8.00
CA ALA A 144 -7.99 1.28 8.23
C ALA A 144 -7.17 2.50 8.71
N GLY A 145 -6.06 2.81 8.02
CA GLY A 145 -5.17 3.94 8.32
C GLY A 145 -5.48 5.19 7.51
N VAL A 146 -4.48 6.06 7.34
CA VAL A 146 -4.57 7.30 6.55
C VAL A 146 -5.14 7.02 5.14
N LEU A 147 -4.49 6.14 4.38
CA LEU A 147 -4.91 5.81 3.01
C LEU A 147 -6.21 5.00 2.98
N GLY A 148 -6.37 4.01 3.87
CA GLY A 148 -7.60 3.20 3.95
C GLY A 148 -8.85 4.03 4.19
N SER A 149 -8.76 5.08 5.02
CA SER A 149 -9.87 6.00 5.26
C SER A 149 -10.25 6.82 4.03
N LYS A 150 -9.26 7.32 3.27
CA LYS A 150 -9.47 8.07 2.03
C LYS A 150 -10.15 7.20 0.98
N VAL A 151 -9.68 5.96 0.80
CA VAL A 151 -10.29 5.01 -0.13
C VAL A 151 -11.72 4.68 0.29
N ALA A 152 -11.97 4.39 1.57
CA ALA A 152 -13.33 4.14 2.09
C ALA A 152 -14.27 5.32 1.80
N GLN A 153 -13.84 6.56 2.09
CA GLN A 153 -14.63 7.77 1.84
C GLN A 153 -15.00 7.91 0.36
N SER A 154 -14.04 7.71 -0.54
CA SER A 154 -14.29 7.84 -1.99
C SER A 154 -15.27 6.78 -2.51
N LEU A 155 -15.19 5.55 -2.01
CA LEU A 155 -16.07 4.45 -2.42
C LEU A 155 -17.48 4.58 -1.82
N GLN A 156 -17.61 5.26 -0.67
CA GLN A 156 -18.90 5.52 -0.04
C GLN A 156 -19.79 6.40 -0.92
N THR A 157 -19.20 7.35 -1.66
CA THR A 157 -19.89 8.20 -2.64
C THR A 157 -20.63 7.38 -3.71
N TRP A 158 -20.11 6.19 -4.03
CA TRP A 158 -20.69 5.27 -5.02
C TRP A 158 -21.72 4.30 -4.44
N ARG A 159 -22.02 4.42 -3.15
CA ARG A 159 -23.02 3.64 -2.41
C ARG A 159 -22.73 2.13 -2.32
N PHE A 160 -21.46 1.74 -2.38
CA PHE A 160 -21.08 0.37 -2.05
C PHE A 160 -21.19 0.12 -0.54
N PRO A 161 -21.62 -1.06 -0.09
CA PRO A 161 -21.48 -1.46 1.29
C PRO A 161 -19.98 -1.56 1.63
N LEU A 162 -19.57 -0.94 2.73
CA LEU A 162 -18.17 -0.83 3.09
C LEU A 162 -17.90 -1.49 4.44
N ARG A 163 -16.76 -2.16 4.50
CA ARG A 163 -16.19 -2.68 5.74
C ARG A 163 -14.69 -2.47 5.77
N CYS A 164 -14.13 -2.32 6.97
CA CYS A 164 -12.70 -2.19 7.14
C CYS A 164 -12.19 -3.11 8.25
N TRP A 165 -10.94 -3.54 8.12
CA TRP A 165 -10.25 -4.35 9.12
C TRP A 165 -8.97 -3.66 9.57
N SER A 166 -8.71 -3.66 10.87
CA SER A 166 -7.47 -3.14 11.44
C SER A 166 -7.21 -3.69 12.84
N ARG A 167 -6.15 -3.23 13.51
CA ARG A 167 -5.86 -3.65 14.89
C ARG A 167 -6.79 -3.03 15.93
N THR A 168 -7.37 -1.85 15.65
CA THR A 168 -8.25 -1.13 16.59
C THR A 168 -9.52 -0.69 15.91
N ARG A 169 -10.66 -0.75 16.62
CA ARG A 169 -11.97 -0.35 16.12
C ARG A 169 -11.97 1.08 15.54
N LYS A 170 -12.76 1.31 14.49
CA LYS A 170 -13.00 2.60 13.85
C LYS A 170 -14.46 3.02 14.01
N SER A 171 -14.69 4.33 13.93
CA SER A 171 -16.01 4.95 14.09
C SER A 171 -16.38 5.75 12.84
N TRP A 172 -16.24 5.15 11.66
CA TRP A 172 -16.59 5.79 10.39
C TRP A 172 -18.06 5.51 10.06
N PRO A 173 -18.93 6.54 9.97
CA PRO A 173 -20.33 6.34 9.61
C PRO A 173 -20.47 5.62 8.27
N GLY A 174 -21.34 4.61 8.21
CA GLY A 174 -21.59 3.81 7.00
C GLY A 174 -20.46 2.85 6.60
N VAL A 175 -19.46 2.62 7.46
CA VAL A 175 -18.44 1.59 7.28
C VAL A 175 -18.42 0.66 8.48
N GLN A 176 -18.67 -0.64 8.27
CA GLN A 176 -18.60 -1.62 9.35
C GLN A 176 -17.14 -1.89 9.74
N SER A 177 -16.79 -1.66 11.02
CA SER A 177 -15.42 -1.82 11.50
C SER A 177 -15.20 -3.18 12.18
N PHE A 178 -14.24 -3.93 11.65
CA PHE A 178 -13.72 -5.16 12.23
C PHE A 178 -12.33 -4.92 12.83
N ALA A 179 -12.03 -5.57 13.94
CA ALA A 179 -10.78 -5.40 14.65
C ALA A 179 -10.21 -6.73 15.14
N GLY A 180 -8.88 -6.88 15.02
CA GLY A 180 -8.18 -8.06 15.53
C GLY A 180 -8.30 -9.30 14.64
N ARG A 181 -7.46 -10.30 14.91
CA ARG A 181 -7.39 -11.54 14.12
C ARG A 181 -8.65 -12.40 14.28
N GLU A 182 -9.26 -12.34 15.45
CA GLU A 182 -10.49 -13.02 15.84
C GLU A 182 -11.69 -12.63 14.95
N GLU A 183 -11.72 -11.40 14.43
CA GLU A 183 -12.79 -10.93 13.56
C GLU A 183 -12.45 -10.99 12.06
N LEU A 184 -11.22 -11.36 11.71
CA LEU A 184 -10.76 -11.36 10.30
C LEU A 184 -11.63 -12.27 9.44
N SER A 185 -12.02 -13.46 9.93
CA SER A 185 -12.89 -14.36 9.17
C SER A 185 -14.28 -13.75 8.91
N ALA A 186 -14.86 -13.07 9.90
CA ALA A 186 -16.17 -12.42 9.75
C ALA A 186 -16.11 -11.19 8.82
N PHE A 187 -14.99 -10.49 8.81
CA PHE A 187 -14.73 -9.40 7.87
C PHE A 187 -14.74 -9.93 6.43
N LEU A 188 -13.95 -10.99 6.15
CA LEU A 188 -13.71 -11.54 4.81
C LEU A 188 -14.95 -12.14 4.15
N SER A 189 -15.87 -12.70 4.95
CA SER A 189 -16.98 -13.53 4.47
C SER A 189 -17.95 -12.85 3.49
N GLN A 190 -17.88 -11.53 3.32
CA GLN A 190 -18.70 -10.81 2.33
C GLN A 190 -17.86 -9.87 1.45
N CYS A 191 -16.54 -9.93 1.50
CA CYS A 191 -15.68 -9.04 0.70
C CYS A 191 -15.71 -9.46 -0.77
N ARG A 192 -16.64 -8.91 -1.57
CA ARG A 192 -16.63 -9.09 -3.02
C ARG A 192 -15.40 -8.45 -3.66
N VAL A 193 -14.95 -7.32 -3.12
CA VAL A 193 -13.65 -6.73 -3.43
C VAL A 193 -12.85 -6.61 -2.14
N LEU A 194 -11.62 -7.09 -2.15
CA LEU A 194 -10.66 -6.94 -1.07
C LEU A 194 -9.57 -5.96 -1.50
N ILE A 195 -9.46 -4.82 -0.81
CA ILE A 195 -8.42 -3.81 -1.04
C ILE A 195 -7.40 -3.90 0.10
N ASN A 196 -6.13 -4.12 -0.23
CA ASN A 196 -5.04 -4.16 0.75
C ASN A 196 -4.29 -2.83 0.84
N LEU A 197 -4.28 -2.26 2.04
CA LEU A 197 -3.61 -1.03 2.45
C LEU A 197 -2.92 -1.21 3.82
N LEU A 198 -2.55 -2.45 4.18
CA LEU A 198 -1.81 -2.75 5.39
C LEU A 198 -0.35 -2.26 5.30
N PRO A 199 0.31 -1.96 6.43
CA PRO A 199 1.77 -1.82 6.46
C PRO A 199 2.43 -3.21 6.36
N ASN A 200 3.69 -3.28 5.88
CA ASN A 200 4.50 -4.49 6.00
C ASN A 200 5.08 -4.60 7.42
N THR A 201 4.62 -5.60 8.15
CA THR A 201 5.06 -5.94 9.50
C THR A 201 5.17 -7.46 9.62
N PRO A 202 5.92 -8.01 10.59
CA PRO A 202 5.99 -9.46 10.81
C PRO A 202 4.61 -10.13 10.92
N GLU A 203 3.63 -9.44 11.50
CA GLU A 203 2.27 -9.95 11.70
C GLU A 203 1.42 -9.90 10.43
N THR A 204 1.87 -9.28 9.33
CA THR A 204 1.09 -9.12 8.10
C THR A 204 1.74 -9.77 6.87
N VAL A 205 3.01 -10.20 6.96
CA VAL A 205 3.66 -10.99 5.91
C VAL A 205 2.83 -12.23 5.61
N GLY A 206 2.56 -12.47 4.33
CA GLY A 206 1.80 -13.61 3.83
C GLY A 206 0.35 -13.68 4.31
N ILE A 207 -0.23 -12.56 4.79
CA ILE A 207 -1.60 -12.56 5.32
C ILE A 207 -2.64 -12.94 4.25
N ILE A 208 -2.42 -12.57 2.99
CA ILE A 208 -3.24 -12.93 1.83
C ILE A 208 -2.68 -14.24 1.25
N ASN A 209 -3.05 -15.33 1.90
CA ASN A 209 -2.71 -16.71 1.54
C ASN A 209 -3.99 -17.52 1.21
N GLN A 210 -3.82 -18.80 0.93
CA GLN A 210 -4.92 -19.72 0.61
C GLN A 210 -6.04 -19.66 1.67
N GLN A 211 -5.70 -19.72 2.96
CA GLN A 211 -6.72 -19.75 4.03
C GLN A 211 -7.52 -18.46 4.13
N LEU A 212 -6.92 -17.31 3.80
CA LEU A 212 -7.66 -16.04 3.70
C LEU A 212 -8.56 -16.04 2.47
N ILE A 213 -8.02 -16.42 1.32
CA ILE A 213 -8.73 -16.34 0.04
C ILE A 213 -9.95 -17.27 0.02
N GLU A 214 -9.85 -18.46 0.61
CA GLU A 214 -10.98 -19.41 0.72
C GLU A 214 -12.18 -18.83 1.48
N LYS A 215 -11.96 -17.86 2.37
CA LYS A 215 -13.02 -17.19 3.15
C LYS A 215 -13.73 -16.07 2.41
N LEU A 216 -13.21 -15.63 1.27
CA LEU A 216 -13.87 -14.65 0.43
C LEU A 216 -15.11 -15.28 -0.24
N PRO A 217 -16.10 -14.47 -0.67
CA PRO A 217 -17.13 -14.94 -1.60
C PRO A 217 -16.52 -15.45 -2.92
N ASP A 218 -17.22 -16.32 -3.63
CA ASP A 218 -16.78 -16.77 -4.95
C ASP A 218 -16.85 -15.63 -5.97
N GLY A 219 -15.90 -15.61 -6.91
CA GLY A 219 -15.79 -14.53 -7.88
C GLY A 219 -15.43 -13.18 -7.24
N ALA A 220 -14.65 -13.21 -6.15
CA ALA A 220 -14.12 -12.01 -5.51
C ALA A 220 -13.00 -11.36 -6.33
N TYR A 221 -12.70 -10.11 -6.05
CA TYR A 221 -11.58 -9.37 -6.65
C TYR A 221 -10.57 -8.95 -5.59
N LEU A 222 -9.29 -8.98 -5.97
CA LEU A 222 -8.18 -8.51 -5.12
C LEU A 222 -7.54 -7.24 -5.72
N LEU A 223 -7.38 -6.21 -4.90
CA LEU A 223 -6.63 -5.00 -5.24
C LEU A 223 -5.51 -4.79 -4.22
N ASN A 224 -4.27 -5.09 -4.58
CA ASN A 224 -3.12 -4.93 -3.68
C ASN A 224 -2.36 -3.63 -3.96
N LEU A 225 -2.52 -2.65 -3.07
CA LEU A 225 -1.90 -1.32 -3.13
C LEU A 225 -0.94 -1.09 -1.94
N ALA A 226 -0.57 -2.17 -1.25
CA ALA A 226 0.19 -2.12 0.00
C ALA A 226 1.63 -2.56 -0.23
N ARG A 227 1.93 -3.85 0.00
CA ARG A 227 3.24 -4.46 -0.22
C ARG A 227 3.05 -5.85 -0.82
N GLY A 228 3.97 -6.26 -1.68
CA GLY A 228 3.90 -7.56 -2.32
C GLY A 228 4.03 -8.72 -1.34
N VAL A 229 4.82 -8.56 -0.28
CA VAL A 229 5.00 -9.56 0.79
C VAL A 229 3.72 -9.92 1.56
N HIS A 230 2.64 -9.15 1.39
CA HIS A 230 1.34 -9.51 1.96
C HIS A 230 0.67 -10.65 1.22
N VAL A 231 1.01 -10.86 -0.06
CA VAL A 231 0.37 -11.85 -0.94
C VAL A 231 1.30 -13.04 -1.13
N VAL A 232 0.79 -14.24 -0.85
CA VAL A 232 1.39 -15.49 -1.29
C VAL A 232 0.98 -15.68 -2.75
N GLU A 233 1.89 -15.33 -3.66
CA GLU A 233 1.62 -15.22 -5.10
C GLU A 233 1.11 -16.53 -5.72
N ASP A 234 1.62 -17.68 -5.27
CA ASP A 234 1.19 -19.00 -5.80
C ASP A 234 -0.23 -19.36 -5.33
N ASP A 235 -0.60 -19.00 -4.10
CA ASP A 235 -1.96 -19.20 -3.58
C ASP A 235 -2.97 -18.32 -4.34
N LEU A 236 -2.57 -17.10 -4.70
CA LEU A 236 -3.39 -16.21 -5.52
C LEU A 236 -3.58 -16.77 -6.93
N LEU A 237 -2.53 -17.31 -7.55
CA LEU A 237 -2.62 -17.97 -8.86
C LEU A 237 -3.59 -19.15 -8.82
N ALA A 238 -3.47 -20.03 -7.82
CA ALA A 238 -4.40 -21.16 -7.66
C ALA A 238 -5.86 -20.69 -7.47
N ALA A 239 -6.07 -19.57 -6.77
CA ALA A 239 -7.39 -18.98 -6.59
C ALA A 239 -7.97 -18.35 -7.87
N LEU A 240 -7.13 -17.79 -8.73
CA LEU A 240 -7.52 -17.29 -10.05
C LEU A 240 -7.90 -18.45 -10.97
N ASP A 241 -7.05 -19.49 -11.02
CA ASP A 241 -7.26 -20.68 -11.86
C ASP A 241 -8.53 -21.45 -11.47
N SER A 242 -8.85 -21.52 -10.17
CA SER A 242 -10.08 -22.15 -9.69
C SER A 242 -11.33 -21.29 -9.84
N GLY A 243 -11.18 -20.00 -10.22
CA GLY A 243 -12.29 -19.04 -10.29
C GLY A 243 -12.77 -18.52 -8.94
N LYS A 244 -12.10 -18.90 -7.84
CA LYS A 244 -12.38 -18.36 -6.50
C LYS A 244 -12.21 -16.85 -6.48
N VAL A 245 -11.11 -16.38 -7.08
CA VAL A 245 -10.86 -14.97 -7.38
C VAL A 245 -11.12 -14.78 -8.87
N LYS A 246 -12.02 -13.84 -9.21
CA LYS A 246 -12.34 -13.53 -10.60
C LYS A 246 -11.27 -12.65 -11.26
N GLY A 247 -10.63 -11.77 -10.49
CA GLY A 247 -9.57 -10.90 -10.99
C GLY A 247 -8.74 -10.29 -9.88
N ALA A 248 -7.48 -9.98 -10.20
CA ALA A 248 -6.58 -9.32 -9.29
C ALA A 248 -5.83 -8.19 -10.01
N MET A 249 -5.74 -7.02 -9.39
CA MET A 249 -4.88 -5.93 -9.85
C MET A 249 -3.84 -5.64 -8.77
N LEU A 250 -2.56 -5.71 -9.15
CA LEU A 250 -1.43 -5.71 -8.23
C LEU A 250 -0.45 -4.59 -8.63
N ASP A 251 -0.21 -3.66 -7.72
CA ASP A 251 0.77 -2.57 -7.90
C ASP A 251 2.15 -2.93 -7.33
N VAL A 252 2.20 -3.96 -6.47
CA VAL A 252 3.37 -4.34 -5.66
C VAL A 252 3.56 -5.85 -5.62
N PHE A 253 4.82 -6.30 -5.59
CA PHE A 253 5.20 -7.71 -5.71
C PHE A 253 6.28 -8.11 -4.71
N ASN A 254 6.45 -9.41 -4.45
CA ASN A 254 7.50 -9.86 -3.52
C ASN A 254 8.90 -9.46 -4.00
N ARG A 255 9.09 -9.39 -5.32
CA ARG A 255 10.31 -8.90 -5.97
C ARG A 255 9.95 -7.84 -6.99
N GLU A 256 10.59 -6.68 -6.86
CA GLU A 256 10.41 -5.54 -7.74
C GLU A 256 11.78 -5.16 -8.37
N PRO A 257 11.89 -5.07 -9.71
CA PRO A 257 10.86 -5.34 -10.71
C PRO A 257 10.38 -6.80 -10.75
N LEU A 258 9.13 -7.01 -11.17
CA LEU A 258 8.55 -8.35 -11.32
C LEU A 258 9.36 -9.18 -12.34
N PRO A 259 9.83 -10.40 -11.99
CA PRO A 259 10.58 -11.21 -12.94
C PRO A 259 9.76 -11.63 -14.17
N PRO A 260 10.37 -11.70 -15.37
CA PRO A 260 9.67 -11.90 -16.65
C PRO A 260 8.93 -13.25 -16.83
N GLY A 261 8.93 -14.14 -15.84
CA GLY A 261 8.19 -15.42 -15.85
C GLY A 261 6.88 -15.43 -15.06
N LYS A 262 6.52 -14.33 -14.38
CA LYS A 262 5.29 -14.22 -13.57
C LYS A 262 4.14 -13.49 -14.28
N SER A 263 4.06 -13.58 -15.61
CA SER A 263 3.15 -12.78 -16.43
C SER A 263 1.66 -12.96 -16.10
N ALA A 264 1.26 -14.11 -15.57
CA ALA A 264 -0.13 -14.39 -15.17
C ALA A 264 -0.63 -13.49 -14.02
N LEU A 265 0.27 -12.90 -13.23
CA LEU A 265 -0.05 -11.92 -12.18
C LEU A 265 -0.02 -10.47 -12.69
N ALA A 266 0.41 -10.25 -13.93
CA ALA A 266 0.64 -8.92 -14.50
C ALA A 266 -0.38 -8.53 -15.57
N THR A 267 -1.42 -9.34 -15.82
CA THR A 267 -2.42 -9.03 -16.84
C THR A 267 -3.47 -8.05 -16.29
N SER A 268 -3.48 -6.87 -16.92
CA SER A 268 -4.38 -5.73 -16.75
C SER A 268 -5.84 -6.02 -17.10
#